data_AF-A0A067TSM5-F1
#
_entry.id   AF-A0A067TSM5-F1
#
_cell.length_a   1.000
_cell.length_b   1.000
_cell.length_c   1.000
_cell.angle_alpha   90.00
_cell.angle_beta   90.00
_cell.angle_gamma   90.00
#
_symmetry.space_group_name_H-M   'P 1'
#
loop_
_entity.id
_entity.type
_entity.pdbx_description
1 polymer ?
#
loop_
_entity_poly.entity_id
_entity_poly.type
_entity_poly.pdbx_seq_one_letter_code
_entity_poly.pdbx_strand_id
1 'polypeptide(L)'
;MIDSEPAILFISGIGHTQEWERQVAFIGMAFVHDELHAQLSGDSLSYTTRPASRTVSATHGFSSFQSQSTRTPQRKTTSNPSSPSDGMSLQALDRVPIYDARSISFNPTTDWPKLANILPPFRGEVPRGSLVVVAYTCNTYFSTQNEWNLSTNVQFVVVLGTP
;
A
#
# COMPACT_ATOMS: atom_id res chain seq x y z
N MET A 1 4.66 -20.47 26.82
CA MET A 1 3.80 -20.11 25.68
C MET A 1 4.24 -18.70 25.31
N ILE A 2 5.11 -18.58 24.30
CA ILE A 2 5.75 -17.29 23.98
C ILE A 2 4.73 -16.51 23.16
N ASP A 3 4.23 -15.41 23.72
CA ASP A 3 3.44 -14.42 23.00
C ASP A 3 4.34 -13.85 21.89
N SER A 4 4.16 -14.37 20.67
CA SER A 4 4.79 -13.79 19.48
C SER A 4 4.13 -12.44 19.22
N GLU A 5 4.87 -11.36 19.45
CA GLU A 5 4.45 -10.02 19.03
C GLU A 5 4.00 -10.05 17.56
N PRO A 6 2.91 -9.33 17.20
CA PRO A 6 2.48 -9.25 15.83
C PRO A 6 3.55 -8.56 14.99
N ALA A 7 4.28 -9.35 14.20
CA ALA A 7 5.31 -8.85 13.31
C ALA A 7 4.69 -7.97 12.23
N ILE A 8 5.09 -6.70 12.20
CA ILE A 8 4.70 -5.76 11.15
C ILE A 8 5.22 -6.31 9.83
N LEU A 9 4.31 -6.60 8.90
CA LEU A 9 4.67 -6.96 7.53
C LEU A 9 5.16 -5.69 6.82
N PHE A 10 6.39 -5.77 6.30
CA PHE A 10 7.00 -4.71 5.52
C PHE A 10 7.63 -5.26 4.25
N ILE A 11 7.61 -4.45 3.19
CA ILE A 11 8.41 -4.66 1.99
C ILE A 11 9.18 -3.39 1.73
N SER A 12 10.46 -3.52 1.38
CA SER A 12 11.32 -2.39 1.04
C SER A 12 11.85 -2.62 -0.36
N GLY A 13 11.78 -1.60 -1.21
CA GLY A 13 12.27 -1.67 -2.57
C GLY A 13 12.75 -0.33 -3.11
N ILE A 14 13.70 -0.40 -4.02
CA ILE A 14 14.20 0.74 -4.77
C ILE A 14 13.33 0.88 -6.03
N GLY A 15 12.81 2.08 -6.27
CA GLY A 15 12.08 2.38 -7.49
C GLY A 15 12.97 2.19 -8.71
N HIS A 16 12.44 1.63 -9.80
CA HIS A 16 13.16 1.64 -11.07
C HIS A 16 13.41 3.10 -11.48
N THR A 17 14.59 3.43 -12.01
CA THR A 17 15.10 4.82 -12.09
C THR A 17 14.10 5.85 -12.63
N GLN A 18 13.44 5.58 -13.76
CA GLN A 18 12.44 6.49 -14.33
C GLN A 18 11.12 6.55 -13.54
N GLU A 19 10.82 5.51 -12.78
CA GLU A 19 9.58 5.43 -12.00
C GLU A 19 9.71 6.17 -10.67
N TRP A 20 10.92 6.23 -10.11
CA TRP A 20 11.17 6.95 -8.86
C TRP A 20 10.84 8.45 -8.96
N GLU A 21 11.39 9.14 -9.96
CA GLU A 21 11.14 10.58 -10.15
C GLU A 21 9.65 10.85 -10.45
N ARG A 22 9.02 9.98 -11.25
CA ARG A 22 7.60 10.06 -11.58
C ARG A 22 6.73 9.88 -10.33
N GLN A 23 7.08 8.94 -9.47
CA GLN A 23 6.41 8.67 -8.20
C GLN A 23 6.52 9.89 -7.27
N VAL A 24 7.72 10.46 -7.10
CA VAL A 24 7.94 11.65 -6.27
C VAL A 24 7.10 12.83 -6.76
N ALA A 25 7.14 13.13 -8.06
CA ALA A 25 6.37 14.21 -8.65
C ALA A 25 4.85 14.01 -8.50
N PHE A 26 4.36 12.79 -8.72
CA PHE A 26 2.94 12.46 -8.54
C PHE A 26 2.49 12.65 -7.10
N ILE A 27 3.26 12.17 -6.13
CA ILE A 27 2.92 12.27 -4.70
C ILE A 27 2.94 13.74 -4.24
N GLY A 28 3.97 14.51 -4.62
CA GLY A 28 4.04 15.94 -4.30
C GLY A 28 2.83 16.72 -4.84
N MET A 29 2.45 16.46 -6.10
CA MET A 29 1.24 17.06 -6.68
C MET A 29 -0.04 16.62 -5.98
N ALA A 30 -0.17 15.33 -5.64
CA ALA A 30 -1.38 14.79 -5.01
C ALA A 30 -1.65 15.40 -3.63
N PHE A 31 -0.59 15.68 -2.86
CA PHE A 31 -0.71 16.30 -1.54
C PHE A 31 -0.53 17.82 -1.54
N VAL A 32 -0.25 18.43 -2.70
CA VAL A 32 -0.03 19.88 -2.84
C VAL A 32 1.10 20.36 -1.91
N HIS A 33 2.19 19.61 -1.89
CA HIS A 33 3.40 19.93 -1.14
C HIS A 33 4.61 19.93 -2.08
N ASP A 34 5.40 20.99 -2.02
CA ASP A 34 6.65 21.10 -2.78
C ASP A 34 7.71 20.14 -2.25
N GLU A 35 7.67 19.83 -0.95
CA GLU A 35 8.62 18.95 -0.27
C GLU A 35 7.88 18.03 0.73
N LEU A 36 8.24 16.75 0.73
CA LEU A 36 7.75 15.73 1.66
C LEU A 36 8.91 14.87 2.14
N HIS A 37 8.97 14.62 3.43
CA HIS A 37 9.96 13.75 4.05
C HIS A 37 9.44 12.32 4.06
N ALA A 38 10.20 11.38 3.52
CA ALA A 38 9.88 9.96 3.53
C ALA A 38 10.98 9.17 4.23
N GLN A 39 10.60 8.11 4.94
CA GLN A 39 11.58 7.22 5.57
C GLN A 39 12.23 6.33 4.50
N LEU A 40 13.41 6.76 4.03
CA LEU A 40 14.22 6.03 3.07
C LEU A 40 15.41 5.35 3.76
N SER A 41 15.75 4.14 3.31
CA SER A 41 16.96 3.43 3.74
C SER A 41 17.73 2.96 2.51
N GLY A 42 18.87 3.60 2.20
CA GLY A 42 19.66 3.28 1.01
C GLY A 42 18.87 3.37 -0.28
N ASP A 43 18.17 4.49 -0.49
CA ASP A 43 17.26 4.77 -1.62
C ASP A 43 16.04 3.82 -1.75
N SER A 44 15.83 2.99 -0.73
CA SER A 44 14.69 2.08 -0.66
C SER A 44 13.52 2.73 0.09
N LEU A 45 12.35 2.74 -0.54
CA LEU A 45 11.10 3.13 0.10
C LEU A 45 10.51 1.93 0.83
N SER A 46 10.11 2.15 2.09
CA SER A 46 9.54 1.10 2.93
C SER A 46 8.02 1.20 2.99
N TYR A 47 7.34 0.12 2.63
CA TYR A 47 5.90 -0.02 2.68
C TYR A 47 5.52 -0.94 3.83
N THR A 48 4.66 -0.48 4.74
CA THR A 48 4.37 -1.19 6.00
C THR A 48 2.87 -1.30 6.26
N THR A 49 2.46 -2.33 6.99
CA THR A 49 1.11 -2.40 7.57
C THR A 49 0.99 -1.47 8.78
N ARG A 50 -0.23 -1.00 9.11
CA ARG A 50 -0.40 -0.13 10.30
C ARG A 50 -0.20 -0.92 11.59
N PRO A 51 0.53 -0.40 12.60
CA PRO A 51 0.63 -1.05 13.90
C PRO A 51 -0.76 -1.23 14.55
N ALA A 52 -0.98 -2.35 15.26
CA ALA A 52 -2.29 -2.71 15.78
C ALA A 52 -2.70 -1.79 16.95
N SER A 53 -3.79 -1.04 16.79
CA SER A 53 -4.54 -0.53 17.93
C SER A 53 -5.52 -1.60 18.39
N ARG A 54 -5.56 -1.89 19.70
CA ARG A 54 -6.45 -2.89 20.32
C ARG A 54 -7.91 -2.52 20.08
N THR A 55 -8.53 -3.04 19.02
CA THR A 55 -9.96 -3.45 18.88
C THR A 55 -10.21 -3.77 17.41
N VAL A 56 -10.46 -5.04 17.04
CA VAL A 56 -10.74 -5.43 15.64
C VAL A 56 -11.83 -6.49 15.56
N SER A 57 -12.90 -6.18 14.81
CA SER A 57 -13.72 -7.17 14.11
C SER A 57 -13.30 -7.18 12.64
N ALA A 58 -12.81 -8.33 12.17
CA ALA A 58 -12.33 -8.51 10.80
C ALA A 58 -13.51 -8.67 9.83
N THR A 59 -13.56 -7.84 8.78
CA THR A 59 -14.47 -8.04 7.64
C THR A 59 -13.61 -8.15 6.38
N HIS A 60 -13.57 -9.33 5.78
CA HIS A 60 -12.85 -9.60 4.53
C HIS A 60 -13.56 -8.89 3.36
N GLY A 61 -12.95 -7.82 2.84
CA GLY A 61 -13.39 -7.16 1.62
C GLY A 61 -12.45 -6.04 1.21
N PHE A 62 -12.03 -6.04 -0.06
CA PHE A 62 -11.31 -4.92 -0.65
C PHE A 62 -12.20 -3.66 -0.63
N SER A 63 -11.67 -2.54 -0.16
CA SER A 63 -12.30 -1.23 -0.34
C SER A 63 -12.27 -0.85 -1.82
N SER A 64 -13.45 -0.64 -2.41
CA SER A 64 -13.65 -0.08 -3.75
C SER A 64 -13.59 1.45 -3.78
N PHE A 65 -13.21 2.10 -2.67
CA PHE A 65 -13.21 3.55 -2.57
C PHE A 65 -11.91 4.17 -3.10
N GLN A 66 -12.04 4.93 -4.18
CA GLN A 66 -11.00 5.82 -4.67
C GLN A 66 -10.64 6.86 -3.59
N SER A 67 -9.34 7.03 -3.36
CA SER A 67 -8.80 8.08 -2.50
C SER A 67 -9.43 9.43 -2.84
N GLN A 68 -9.70 10.24 -1.83
CA GLN A 68 -10.34 11.56 -1.97
C GLN A 68 -9.61 12.46 -2.98
N SER A 69 -8.29 12.27 -3.15
CA SER A 69 -7.43 12.95 -4.13
C SER A 69 -7.68 12.55 -5.59
N THR A 70 -8.38 11.44 -5.85
CA THR A 70 -8.69 10.92 -7.21
C THR A 70 -10.19 10.91 -7.52
N ARG A 71 -11.02 11.39 -6.59
CA ARG A 71 -12.48 11.42 -6.73
C ARG A 71 -12.90 12.53 -7.68
N THR A 72 -13.51 12.18 -8.81
CA THR A 72 -14.23 13.15 -9.64
C THR A 72 -15.40 13.75 -8.85
N PRO A 73 -15.74 15.04 -9.03
CA PRO A 73 -16.74 15.71 -8.22
C PRO A 73 -18.15 15.22 -8.59
N GLN A 74 -18.66 14.22 -7.88
CA GLN A 74 -20.06 13.80 -7.98
C GLN A 74 -20.92 14.57 -6.96
N ARG A 75 -22.05 15.08 -7.47
CA ARG A 75 -23.02 15.96 -6.82
C ARG A 75 -23.47 15.39 -5.46
N LYS A 76 -23.32 16.19 -4.40
CA LYS A 76 -23.68 15.87 -3.01
C LYS A 76 -25.16 15.44 -2.91
N THR A 77 -25.41 14.18 -2.51
CA THR A 77 -26.65 13.79 -1.83
C THR A 77 -26.35 13.57 -0.36
N THR A 78 -27.04 14.34 0.48
CA THR A 78 -26.95 14.33 1.93
C THR A 78 -27.48 13.01 2.50
N SER A 79 -26.60 12.20 3.06
CA SER A 79 -26.95 11.24 4.11
C SER A 79 -25.75 11.04 5.03
N ASN A 80 -25.98 11.18 6.35
CA ASN A 80 -25.03 10.80 7.39
C ASN A 80 -24.80 9.28 7.33
N PRO A 81 -23.55 8.81 7.51
CA PRO A 81 -23.35 7.51 8.14
C PRO A 81 -22.33 7.60 9.28
N SER A 82 -22.74 7.03 10.42
CA SER A 82 -21.88 6.56 11.50
C SER A 82 -20.74 5.68 10.94
N SER A 83 -19.49 6.06 11.22
CA SER A 83 -18.27 5.50 10.67
C SER A 83 -18.06 4.00 10.96
N PRO A 84 -18.09 3.11 9.96
CA PRO A 84 -17.29 1.90 9.99
C PRO A 84 -15.87 2.25 9.52
N SER A 85 -14.86 1.64 10.14
CA SER A 85 -13.44 1.83 9.81
C SER A 85 -13.19 1.76 8.30
N ASP A 86 -12.79 2.89 7.72
CA ASP A 86 -12.44 3.04 6.30
C ASP A 86 -11.37 2.01 5.91
N GLY A 87 -11.73 1.10 5.00
CA GLY A 87 -10.87 0.04 4.47
C GLY A 87 -9.73 0.52 3.56
N MET A 88 -9.14 1.68 3.85
CA MET A 88 -8.07 2.29 3.04
C MET A 88 -6.70 1.62 3.25
N SER A 89 -6.49 0.87 4.32
CA SER A 89 -5.18 0.25 4.63
C SER A 89 -5.35 -1.05 5.41
N LEU A 90 -4.47 -2.02 5.13
CA LEU A 90 -4.39 -3.28 5.90
C LEU A 90 -4.01 -3.00 7.36
N GLN A 91 -4.68 -3.69 8.27
CA GLN A 91 -4.36 -3.66 9.69
C GLN A 91 -3.11 -4.49 9.99
N ALA A 92 -2.46 -4.30 11.14
CA ALA A 92 -1.21 -4.98 11.50
C ALA A 92 -1.29 -6.51 11.47
N LEU A 93 -2.47 -7.07 11.74
CA LEU A 93 -2.70 -8.51 11.75
C LEU A 93 -3.17 -9.03 10.39
N ASP A 94 -3.49 -8.14 9.45
CA ASP A 94 -3.92 -8.55 8.12
C ASP A 94 -2.72 -9.05 7.33
N ARG A 95 -2.88 -10.23 6.74
CA ARG A 95 -1.88 -10.76 5.81
C ARG A 95 -1.88 -9.92 4.54
N VAL A 96 -0.73 -9.30 4.25
CA VAL A 96 -0.48 -8.68 2.95
C VAL A 96 -0.53 -9.78 1.88
N PRO A 97 -1.48 -9.72 0.92
CA PRO A 97 -1.51 -10.68 -0.18
C PRO A 97 -0.26 -10.50 -1.03
N ILE A 98 0.40 -11.62 -1.33
CA ILE A 98 1.51 -11.67 -2.28
C ILE A 98 1.08 -12.61 -3.41
N TYR A 99 1.03 -12.09 -4.63
CA TYR A 99 0.62 -12.83 -5.82
C TYR A 99 1.83 -13.17 -6.68
N ASP A 100 1.84 -14.35 -7.29
CA ASP A 100 2.90 -14.81 -8.19
C ASP A 100 2.46 -14.63 -9.66
N ALA A 101 3.09 -13.68 -10.36
CA ALA A 101 2.85 -13.42 -11.78
C ALA A 101 4.00 -13.90 -12.67
N ARG A 102 4.96 -14.69 -12.14
CA ARG A 102 6.13 -15.13 -12.91
C ARG A 102 5.78 -16.00 -14.12
N SER A 103 4.66 -16.73 -14.04
CA SER A 103 4.20 -17.66 -15.09
C SER A 103 2.86 -17.27 -15.72
N ILE A 104 2.22 -16.19 -15.25
CA ILE A 104 0.88 -15.79 -15.69
C ILE A 104 0.90 -14.32 -16.05
N SER A 105 0.61 -14.01 -17.32
CA SER A 105 0.38 -12.65 -17.77
C SER A 105 -0.99 -12.16 -17.32
N PHE A 106 -1.06 -10.97 -16.75
CA PHE A 106 -2.30 -10.25 -16.48
C PHE A 106 -2.23 -8.85 -17.10
N ASN A 107 -3.38 -8.23 -17.34
CA ASN A 107 -3.44 -6.86 -17.85
C ASN A 107 -3.53 -5.86 -16.68
N PRO A 108 -2.48 -5.05 -16.43
CA PRO A 108 -2.48 -4.07 -15.34
C PRO A 108 -3.63 -3.06 -15.44
N THR A 109 -4.16 -2.76 -16.62
CA THR A 109 -5.21 -1.74 -16.75
C THR A 109 -6.57 -2.23 -16.26
N THR A 110 -6.83 -3.54 -16.28
CA THR A 110 -8.15 -4.12 -16.01
C THR A 110 -8.19 -5.09 -14.84
N ASP A 111 -7.07 -5.75 -14.55
CA ASP A 111 -7.07 -6.96 -13.75
C ASP A 111 -6.68 -6.72 -12.28
N TRP A 112 -6.23 -5.52 -11.91
CA TRP A 112 -5.91 -5.15 -10.52
C TRP A 112 -7.00 -5.54 -9.51
N PRO A 113 -8.30 -5.27 -9.76
CA PRO A 113 -9.35 -5.62 -8.80
C PRO A 113 -9.62 -7.12 -8.68
N LYS A 114 -9.10 -7.94 -9.60
CA LYS A 114 -9.40 -9.37 -9.73
C LYS A 114 -8.19 -10.27 -9.53
N LEU A 115 -7.04 -9.73 -9.12
CA LEU A 115 -5.79 -10.48 -9.00
C LEU A 115 -5.92 -11.74 -8.15
N ALA A 116 -6.69 -11.70 -7.06
CA ALA A 116 -6.92 -12.86 -6.20
C ALA A 116 -7.53 -14.07 -6.92
N ASN A 117 -8.23 -13.84 -8.03
CA ASN A 117 -8.86 -14.89 -8.85
C ASN A 117 -7.99 -15.30 -10.04
N ILE A 118 -7.01 -14.49 -10.42
CA ILE A 118 -6.21 -14.65 -11.65
C ILE A 118 -4.83 -15.23 -11.32
N LEU A 119 -4.21 -14.73 -10.25
CA LEU A 119 -2.85 -15.07 -9.87
C LEU A 119 -2.83 -15.97 -8.63
N PRO A 120 -2.01 -17.03 -8.64
CA PRO A 120 -1.80 -17.84 -7.45
C PRO A 120 -1.08 -17.04 -6.35
N PRO A 121 -1.27 -17.40 -5.07
CA PRO A 121 -0.49 -16.82 -3.99
C PRO A 121 0.98 -17.21 -4.10
N PHE A 122 1.87 -16.24 -3.93
CA PHE A 122 3.30 -16.47 -3.80
C PHE A 122 3.59 -17.18 -2.48
N ARG A 123 4.42 -18.23 -2.52
CA ARG A 123 4.75 -19.03 -1.34
C ARG A 123 6.09 -18.61 -0.77
N GLY A 124 6.09 -18.26 0.52
CA GLY A 124 7.29 -17.88 1.26
C GLY A 124 7.56 -16.38 1.23
N GLU A 125 8.74 -16.00 1.72
CA GLU A 125 9.22 -14.63 1.69
C GLU A 125 9.73 -14.27 0.29
N VAL A 126 9.48 -13.03 -0.14
CA VAL A 126 9.98 -12.53 -1.43
C VAL A 126 11.51 -12.39 -1.32
N PRO A 127 12.30 -13.12 -2.13
CA PRO A 127 13.76 -13.03 -2.04
C PRO A 127 14.28 -11.63 -2.36
N ARG A 128 15.36 -11.22 -1.68
CA ARG A 128 16.05 -9.96 -2.00
C ARG A 128 16.53 -9.97 -3.46
N GLY A 129 16.29 -8.88 -4.17
CA GLY A 129 16.62 -8.75 -5.60
C GLY A 129 15.50 -9.19 -6.55
N SER A 130 14.35 -9.58 -6.01
CA SER A 130 13.15 -9.84 -6.82
C SER A 130 12.62 -8.57 -7.46
N LEU A 131 12.04 -8.71 -8.67
CA LEU A 131 11.27 -7.66 -9.31
C LEU A 131 9.80 -7.80 -8.89
N VAL A 132 9.25 -6.76 -8.28
CA VAL A 132 7.88 -6.76 -7.76
C VAL A 132 7.13 -5.48 -8.12
N VAL A 133 5.80 -5.59 -8.17
CA VAL A 133 4.89 -4.43 -8.13
C VAL A 133 4.28 -4.36 -6.74
N VAL A 134 4.33 -3.19 -6.12
CA VAL A 134 3.74 -2.94 -4.80
C VAL A 134 2.54 -2.02 -4.99
N ALA A 135 1.37 -2.48 -4.56
CA ALA A 135 0.21 -1.61 -4.40
C ALA A 135 0.20 -1.06 -2.98
N TYR A 136 0.05 0.25 -2.85
CA TYR A 136 0.11 0.95 -1.57
C TYR A 136 -0.79 2.18 -1.59
N THR A 137 -1.20 2.62 -0.40
CA THR A 137 -1.75 3.97 -0.20
C THR A 137 -0.70 4.89 0.38
N CYS A 138 -0.79 6.17 0.05
CA CYS A 138 -0.02 7.22 0.70
C CYS A 138 -0.90 8.01 1.66
N ASN A 139 -0.31 8.46 2.76
CA ASN A 139 -0.87 9.47 3.63
C ASN A 139 0.21 10.47 4.06
N THR A 140 -0.17 11.72 4.27
CA THR A 140 0.73 12.73 4.84
C THR A 140 0.34 13.04 6.28
N TYR A 141 1.35 13.31 7.10
CA TYR A 141 1.14 13.76 8.47
C TYR A 141 2.20 14.80 8.84
N PHE A 142 1.82 15.73 9.72
CA PHE A 142 2.74 16.74 10.21
C PHE A 142 3.50 16.20 11.42
N SER A 143 4.83 16.18 11.33
CA SER A 143 5.69 15.67 12.41
C SER A 143 5.92 16.74 13.49
N THR A 144 6.28 16.30 14.70
CA THR A 144 6.74 17.17 15.78
C THR A 144 8.04 17.91 15.44
N GLN A 145 8.73 17.49 14.39
CA GLN A 145 9.92 18.14 13.84
C GLN A 145 9.58 19.28 12.86
N ASN A 146 8.31 19.69 12.76
CA ASN A 146 7.83 20.76 11.88
C ASN A 146 8.00 20.48 10.38
N GLU A 147 7.94 19.20 10.00
CA GLU A 147 8.10 18.71 8.63
C GLU A 147 6.91 17.85 8.21
N TRP A 148 6.48 17.98 6.95
CA TRP A 148 5.47 17.11 6.36
C TRP A 148 6.08 15.76 6.01
N ASN A 149 5.54 14.69 6.59
CA ASN A 149 6.03 13.33 6.41
C ASN A 149 5.05 12.51 5.59
N LEU A 150 5.60 11.65 4.72
CA LEU A 150 4.88 10.69 3.90
C LEU A 150 4.93 9.30 4.53
N SER A 151 3.75 8.72 4.76
CA SER A 151 3.58 7.32 5.13
C SER A 151 3.06 6.53 3.93
N THR A 152 3.62 5.34 3.70
CA THR A 152 3.09 4.40 2.70
C THR A 152 2.59 3.13 3.37
N ASN A 153 1.35 2.74 3.06
CA ASN A 153 0.72 1.54 3.59
C ASN A 153 0.58 0.51 2.48
N VAL A 154 1.22 -0.65 2.65
CA VAL A 154 1.13 -1.74 1.68
C VAL A 154 -0.28 -2.32 1.64
N GLN A 155 -0.78 -2.58 0.42
CA GLN A 155 -2.05 -3.26 0.19
C GLN A 155 -1.84 -4.68 -0.36
N PHE A 156 -0.98 -4.85 -1.36
CA PHE A 156 -0.59 -6.16 -1.87
C PHE A 156 0.71 -6.06 -2.68
N VAL A 157 1.31 -7.22 -2.93
CA VAL A 157 2.54 -7.33 -3.73
C VAL A 157 2.30 -8.32 -4.87
N VAL A 158 2.82 -8.02 -6.05
CA VAL A 158 2.86 -8.95 -7.18
C VAL A 158 4.31 -9.22 -7.56
N VAL A 159 4.72 -10.48 -7.50
CA VAL A 159 6.07 -10.91 -7.87
C VAL A 159 6.13 -11.16 -9.37
N LEU A 160 6.96 -10.37 -10.06
CA LEU A 160 7.18 -10.47 -11.50
C LEU A 160 8.40 -11.35 -11.84
N GLY A 161 9.40 -11.36 -10.96
CA GLY A 161 10.62 -12.15 -11.14
C GLY A 161 11.36 -12.35 -9.83
N THR A 162 12.05 -13.48 -9.70
CA THR A 162 12.95 -13.79 -8.58
C THR A 162 14.38 -13.97 -9.13
N PRO A 163 15.42 -13.65 -8.35
CA PRO A 163 16.81 -13.87 -8.75
C PRO A 163 17.15 -15.35 -8.94
#